data_AF-A0A5R9G5G9-F1
#
_entry.id   AF-A0A5R9G5G9-F1
#
_cell.length_a   1.000
_cell.length_b   1.000
_cell.length_c   1.000
_cell.angle_alpha   90.00
_cell.angle_beta   90.00
_cell.angle_gamma   90.00
#
_symmetry.space_group_name_H-M   'P 1'
#
loop_
_entity.id
_entity.type
_entity.pdbx_description
1 polymer ?
#
loop_
_entity_poly.entity_id
_entity_poly.type
_entity_poly.pdbx_seq_one_letter_code
_entity_poly.pdbx_strand_id
1 'polypeptide(L)'
;MVEFVLFLHVLGSLAVGFYLLLPFVAMRLSGLDPHAQVGFAKGIFGLNRIGQWLLIVQFLTGGYLISKAGVSVPWMIVVIVLFVALGAMSGMIAGPLKRIIANGGEGKAAAAKDASKLSTFSGVASLLVLVLLILMYYSDII
;
A
#
# COMPACT_ATOMS: atom_id res chain seq x y z
N MET A 1 -18.31 19.57 -8.58
CA MET A 1 -18.17 18.11 -8.37
C MET A 1 -16.78 17.60 -8.75
N VAL A 2 -16.30 17.84 -9.97
CA VAL A 2 -14.96 17.38 -10.41
C VAL A 2 -13.84 17.87 -9.49
N GLU A 3 -13.78 19.16 -9.18
CA GLU A 3 -12.75 19.74 -8.29
C GLU A 3 -12.74 19.12 -6.89
N PHE A 4 -13.92 18.87 -6.32
CA PHE A 4 -14.05 18.22 -5.02
C PHE A 4 -13.54 16.77 -5.06
N VAL A 5 -13.89 16.01 -6.09
CA VAL A 5 -13.38 14.64 -6.27
C VAL A 5 -11.88 14.65 -6.53
N LEU A 6 -11.36 15.62 -7.30
CA LEU A 6 -9.93 15.79 -7.52
C LEU A 6 -9.19 16.09 -6.21
N PHE A 7 -9.72 16.99 -5.38
CA PHE A 7 -9.18 17.27 -4.06
C PHE A 7 -9.13 16.00 -3.19
N LEU A 8 -10.23 15.22 -3.14
CA LEU A 8 -10.26 13.94 -2.42
C LEU A 8 -9.27 12.93 -2.99
N HIS A 9 -9.11 12.87 -4.31
CA HIS A 9 -8.16 11.96 -4.97
C HIS A 9 -6.71 12.35 -4.65
N VAL A 10 -6.38 13.64 -4.63
CA VAL A 10 -5.04 14.11 -4.24
C VAL A 10 -4.79 13.86 -2.75
N LEU A 11 -5.78 14.13 -1.89
CA LEU A 11 -5.65 13.84 -0.46
C LEU A 11 -5.48 12.33 -0.19
N GLY A 12 -6.24 11.49 -0.89
CA GLY A 12 -6.12 10.04 -0.83
C GLY A 12 -4.77 9.53 -1.33
N SER A 13 -4.21 10.13 -2.38
CA SER A 13 -2.90 9.74 -2.92
C SER A 13 -1.77 9.98 -1.92
N LEU A 14 -1.84 11.07 -1.13
CA LEU A 14 -0.87 11.33 -0.06
C LEU A 14 -0.84 10.20 0.97
N ALA A 15 -2.02 9.68 1.34
CA ALA A 15 -2.12 8.60 2.29
C ALA A 15 -1.70 7.24 1.72
N VAL A 16 -1.99 6.97 0.43
CA VAL A 16 -1.44 5.81 -0.29
C VAL A 16 0.08 5.90 -0.42
N GLY A 17 0.63 7.12 -0.43
CA GLY A 17 2.07 7.38 -0.38
C GLY A 17 2.80 6.71 0.79
N PHE A 18 2.12 6.34 1.89
CA PHE A 18 2.75 5.58 2.97
C PHE A 18 3.38 4.26 2.49
N TYR A 19 2.80 3.61 1.47
CA TYR A 19 3.33 2.36 0.93
C TYR A 19 4.72 2.53 0.31
N LEU A 20 5.09 3.75 -0.13
CA LEU A 20 6.45 4.05 -0.59
C LEU A 20 7.49 3.94 0.53
N LEU A 21 7.09 4.32 1.75
CA LEU A 21 7.97 4.32 2.92
C LEU A 21 7.94 2.98 3.67
N LEU A 22 6.88 2.20 3.48
CA LEU A 22 6.66 0.95 4.17
C LEU A 22 7.82 -0.06 4.08
N PRO A 23 8.53 -0.28 2.96
CA PRO A 23 9.68 -1.20 2.97
C PRO A 23 10.77 -0.78 3.96
N PHE A 24 11.04 0.52 4.08
CA PHE A 24 12.04 1.05 5.02
C PHE A 24 11.59 0.89 6.47
N VAL A 25 10.30 1.09 6.74
CA VAL A 25 9.70 0.88 8.05
C VAL A 25 9.74 -0.62 8.40
N ALA A 26 9.35 -1.49 7.48
CA ALA A 26 9.31 -2.94 7.66
C ALA A 26 10.70 -3.55 7.92
N MET A 27 11.74 -3.05 7.25
CA MET A 27 13.12 -3.50 7.46
C MET A 27 13.61 -3.33 8.91
N ARG A 28 13.06 -2.35 9.65
CA ARG A 28 13.45 -2.13 11.05
C ARG A 28 12.88 -3.19 11.99
N LEU A 29 11.80 -3.86 11.62
CA LEU A 29 11.09 -4.80 12.49
C LEU A 29 12.00 -5.95 12.97
N SER A 30 12.86 -6.51 12.11
CA SER A 30 13.72 -7.64 12.46
C SER A 30 14.83 -7.29 13.45
N GLY A 31 15.19 -6.01 13.56
CA GLY A 31 16.21 -5.51 14.50
C GLY A 31 15.67 -5.17 15.88
N LEU A 32 14.35 -5.19 16.08
CA LEU A 32 13.72 -4.91 17.36
C LEU A 32 13.69 -6.15 18.24
N ASP A 33 13.76 -5.96 19.56
CA ASP A 33 13.46 -6.99 20.54
C ASP A 33 11.99 -7.48 20.46
N PRO A 34 11.72 -8.74 20.86
CA PRO A 34 10.42 -9.39 20.68
C PRO A 34 9.20 -8.58 21.11
N HIS A 35 9.26 -7.92 22.27
CA HIS A 35 8.16 -7.11 22.77
C HIS A 35 7.95 -5.83 21.95
N ALA A 36 9.04 -5.17 21.52
CA ALA A 36 8.97 -4.01 20.64
C ALA A 36 8.41 -4.36 19.25
N GLN A 37 8.70 -5.56 18.73
CA GLN A 37 8.15 -6.04 17.45
C GLN A 37 6.62 -6.07 17.43
N VAL A 38 5.99 -6.50 18.53
CA VAL A 38 4.52 -6.56 18.63
C VAL A 38 3.91 -5.16 18.54
N GLY A 39 4.44 -4.20 19.30
CA GLY A 39 3.96 -2.82 19.27
C GLY A 39 4.14 -2.18 17.89
N PHE A 40 5.31 -2.37 17.29
CA PHE A 40 5.63 -1.86 15.96
C PHE A 40 4.73 -2.48 14.88
N ALA A 41 4.52 -3.81 14.92
CA ALA A 41 3.64 -4.51 14.01
C ALA A 41 2.17 -4.07 14.15
N LYS A 42 1.68 -3.80 15.37
CA LYS A 42 0.34 -3.22 15.58
C LYS A 42 0.19 -1.85 14.92
N GLY A 43 1.21 -1.00 15.04
CA GLY A 43 1.24 0.32 14.40
C GLY A 43 1.14 0.21 12.88
N ILE A 44 2.00 -0.63 12.27
CA ILE A 44 1.94 -0.88 10.82
C ILE A 44 0.59 -1.47 10.41
N PHE A 45 0.05 -2.42 11.18
CA PHE A 45 -1.23 -3.04 10.89
C PHE A 45 -2.38 -2.03 10.87
N GLY A 46 -2.41 -1.11 11.83
CA GLY A 46 -3.37 0.00 11.87
C GLY A 46 -3.25 0.92 10.66
N LEU A 47 -2.03 1.37 10.33
CA LEU A 47 -1.78 2.22 9.16
C LEU A 47 -2.15 1.52 7.85
N ASN A 48 -1.81 0.24 7.71
CA ASN A 48 -2.20 -0.56 6.54
C ASN A 48 -3.72 -0.65 6.39
N ARG A 49 -4.47 -0.77 7.49
CA ARG A 49 -5.94 -0.80 7.45
C ARG A 49 -6.53 0.52 7.00
N ILE A 50 -5.97 1.65 7.46
CA ILE A 50 -6.35 2.99 6.99
C ILE A 50 -6.04 3.10 5.49
N GLY A 51 -4.84 2.66 5.08
CA GLY A 51 -4.42 2.61 3.68
C GLY A 51 -5.36 1.78 2.79
N GLN A 52 -5.90 0.66 3.27
CA GLN A 52 -6.89 -0.15 2.52
C GLN A 52 -8.18 0.63 2.23
N TRP A 53 -8.72 1.33 3.23
CA TRP A 53 -9.91 2.14 3.03
C TRP A 53 -9.64 3.30 2.08
N LEU A 54 -8.49 3.94 2.20
CA LEU A 54 -8.11 5.04 1.33
C LEU A 54 -7.79 4.57 -0.10
N LEU A 55 -7.27 3.35 -0.29
CA LEU A 55 -7.14 2.74 -1.62
C LEU A 55 -8.50 2.55 -2.30
N ILE A 56 -9.54 2.15 -1.55
CA ILE A 56 -10.90 2.04 -2.10
C ILE A 56 -11.41 3.41 -2.52
N VAL A 57 -11.26 4.43 -1.66
CA VAL A 57 -11.63 5.82 -1.99
C VAL A 57 -10.85 6.29 -3.22
N GLN A 58 -9.55 6.00 -3.30
CA GLN A 58 -8.69 6.38 -4.40
C GLN A 58 -9.12 5.74 -5.72
N PHE A 59 -9.50 4.46 -5.68
CA PHE A 59 -9.99 3.74 -6.84
C PHE A 59 -11.32 4.32 -7.35
N LEU A 60 -12.26 4.62 -6.46
CA LEU A 60 -13.56 5.18 -6.83
C LEU A 60 -13.44 6.62 -7.36
N THR A 61 -12.66 7.46 -6.70
CA THR A 61 -12.41 8.84 -7.13
C THR A 61 -11.64 8.87 -8.46
N GLY A 62 -10.64 8.01 -8.62
CA GLY A 62 -9.91 7.85 -9.88
C GLY A 62 -10.81 7.39 -11.02
N GLY A 63 -11.67 6.40 -10.79
CA GLY A 63 -12.65 5.94 -11.78
C GLY A 63 -13.60 7.04 -12.24
N TYR A 64 -14.07 7.88 -11.32
CA TYR A 64 -14.87 9.06 -11.67
C TYR A 64 -14.07 10.04 -12.54
N LEU A 65 -12.82 10.35 -12.18
CA LEU A 65 -11.98 11.30 -12.93
C LEU A 65 -11.64 10.79 -14.33
N ILE A 66 -11.35 9.49 -14.48
CA ILE A 66 -11.11 8.85 -15.78
C ILE A 66 -12.29 9.05 -16.73
N SER A 67 -13.52 8.95 -16.23
CA SER A 67 -14.74 9.19 -17.04
C SER A 67 -14.85 10.61 -17.62
N LYS A 68 -13.99 11.54 -17.17
CA LYS A 68 -13.95 12.95 -17.57
C LYS A 68 -12.64 13.37 -18.23
N ALA A 69 -11.58 12.57 -18.11
CA ALA A 69 -10.21 12.96 -18.46
C ALA A 69 -9.81 12.66 -19.92
N GLY A 70 -10.60 11.89 -20.67
CA GLY A 70 -10.30 11.57 -22.08
C GLY A 70 -9.04 10.71 -22.29
N VAL A 71 -8.65 9.93 -21.29
CA VAL A 71 -7.45 9.06 -21.32
C VAL A 71 -7.61 7.85 -22.24
N SER A 72 -6.47 7.30 -22.69
CA SER A 72 -6.44 6.12 -23.56
C SER A 72 -7.02 4.87 -22.85
N VAL A 73 -7.74 4.02 -23.59
CA VAL A 73 -8.27 2.75 -23.06
C VAL A 73 -7.15 1.83 -22.55
N PRO A 74 -6.02 1.66 -23.27
CA PRO A 74 -4.90 0.88 -22.77
C PRO A 74 -4.35 1.39 -21.42
N TRP A 75 -4.13 2.70 -21.27
CA TRP A 75 -3.68 3.30 -20.02
C TRP A 75 -4.66 3.01 -18.87
N MET A 76 -5.96 3.18 -19.13
CA MET A 76 -7.01 2.93 -18.13
C MET A 76 -6.97 1.49 -17.62
N ILE A 77 -6.81 0.50 -18.51
CA ILE A 77 -6.73 -0.92 -18.13
C ILE A 77 -5.50 -1.16 -17.23
N VAL A 78 -4.33 -0.64 -17.62
CA VAL A 78 -3.09 -0.82 -16.85
C VAL A 78 -3.22 -0.23 -15.45
N VAL A 79 -3.76 1.00 -15.34
CA VAL A 79 -3.97 1.66 -14.04
C VAL A 79 -4.92 0.88 -13.15
N ILE A 80 -6.05 0.39 -13.68
CA ILE A 80 -7.01 -0.41 -12.91
C ILE A 80 -6.35 -1.68 -12.38
N VAL A 81 -5.59 -2.39 -13.22
CA VAL A 81 -4.88 -3.61 -12.83
C VAL A 81 -3.86 -3.31 -11.72
N LEU A 82 -3.12 -2.22 -11.82
CA LEU A 82 -2.17 -1.81 -10.79
C LEU A 82 -2.84 -1.48 -9.45
N PHE A 83 -4.00 -0.81 -9.46
CA PHE A 83 -4.78 -0.56 -8.24
C PHE A 83 -5.27 -1.86 -7.58
N VAL A 84 -5.76 -2.81 -8.38
CA VAL A 84 -6.19 -4.14 -7.87
C VAL A 84 -5.01 -4.90 -7.29
N ALA A 85 -3.87 -4.90 -7.99
CA ALA A 85 -2.63 -5.51 -7.49
C ALA A 85 -2.19 -4.87 -6.16
N LEU A 86 -2.24 -3.55 -6.05
CA LEU A 86 -1.89 -2.83 -4.82
C LEU A 86 -2.85 -3.17 -3.66
N GLY A 87 -4.15 -3.29 -3.94
CA GLY A 87 -5.14 -3.78 -2.97
C GLY A 87 -4.83 -5.20 -2.47
N ALA A 88 -4.47 -6.11 -3.39
CA ALA A 88 -4.05 -7.46 -3.04
C ALA A 88 -2.77 -7.46 -2.19
N MET A 89 -1.76 -6.67 -2.55
CA MET A 89 -0.52 -6.54 -1.79
C MET A 89 -0.77 -6.01 -0.38
N SER A 90 -1.62 -5.00 -0.22
CA SER A 90 -2.03 -4.51 1.09
C SER A 90 -2.69 -5.61 1.95
N GLY A 91 -3.50 -6.48 1.34
CA GLY A 91 -4.07 -7.66 2.01
C GLY A 91 -2.99 -8.65 2.45
N MET A 92 -2.01 -8.93 1.58
CA MET A 92 -0.90 -9.82 1.89
C MET A 92 0.01 -9.29 3.01
N ILE A 93 0.23 -7.99 3.09
CA ILE A 93 0.97 -7.30 4.17
C ILE A 93 0.31 -7.55 5.54
N ALA A 94 -1.01 -7.58 5.61
CA ALA A 94 -1.74 -7.79 6.86
C ALA A 94 -1.49 -9.19 7.48
N GLY A 95 -1.18 -10.20 6.66
CA GLY A 95 -0.97 -11.58 7.10
C GLY A 95 0.22 -11.76 8.06
N PRO A 96 1.46 -11.43 7.63
CA PRO A 96 2.64 -11.47 8.50
C PRO A 96 2.48 -10.63 9.77
N LEU A 97 1.90 -9.42 9.66
CA LEU A 97 1.68 -8.55 10.81
C LEU A 97 0.82 -9.22 11.89
N LYS A 98 -0.30 -9.84 11.50
CA LYS A 98 -1.17 -10.57 12.43
C LYS A 98 -0.44 -11.72 13.12
N ARG A 99 0.42 -12.45 12.40
CA ARG A 99 1.20 -13.56 12.99
C ARG A 99 2.25 -13.06 13.98
N ILE A 100 2.97 -11.99 13.65
CA ILE A 100 3.93 -11.35 14.56
C ILE A 100 3.22 -10.90 15.85
N ILE A 101 2.05 -10.29 15.72
CA ILE A 101 1.24 -9.84 16.87
C ILE A 101 0.76 -11.02 17.72
N ALA A 102 0.27 -12.09 17.08
CA ALA A 102 -0.30 -13.26 17.77
C ALA A 102 0.76 -14.09 18.51
N ASN A 103 1.97 -14.19 17.96
CA ASN A 103 3.05 -14.99 18.54
C ASN A 103 3.78 -14.30 19.70
N GLY A 104 3.42 -13.06 20.06
CA GLY A 104 3.99 -12.35 21.21
C GLY A 104 5.50 -12.06 21.11
N GLY A 105 6.12 -12.28 19.95
CA GLY A 105 7.58 -12.24 19.76
C GLY A 105 8.30 -13.52 20.22
N GLU A 106 7.58 -14.53 20.71
CA GLU A 106 8.14 -15.84 21.06
C GLU A 106 8.33 -16.67 19.77
N GLY A 107 9.57 -17.07 19.51
CA GLY A 107 9.96 -17.75 18.28
C GLY A 107 10.69 -16.84 17.28
N LYS A 108 11.94 -16.47 17.61
CA LYS A 108 12.82 -15.59 16.80
C LYS A 108 12.88 -15.98 15.32
N ALA A 109 12.92 -17.28 15.01
CA ALA A 109 12.96 -17.78 13.63
C ALA A 109 11.64 -17.55 12.85
N ALA A 110 10.48 -17.72 13.51
CA ALA A 110 9.18 -17.47 12.91
C ALA A 110 8.94 -15.96 12.70
N ALA A 111 9.33 -15.15 13.68
CA ALA A 111 9.28 -13.69 13.60
C ALA A 111 10.18 -13.15 12.47
N ALA A 112 11.40 -13.68 12.33
CA ALA A 112 12.32 -13.30 11.26
C ALA A 112 11.76 -13.65 9.87
N LYS A 113 11.13 -14.81 9.71
CA LYS A 113 10.48 -15.22 8.46
C LYS A 113 9.33 -14.29 8.08
N ASP A 114 8.49 -13.93 9.04
CA ASP A 114 7.36 -13.03 8.78
C ASP A 114 7.81 -11.58 8.55
N ALA A 115 8.86 -11.12 9.24
CA ALA A 115 9.49 -9.82 8.98
C ALA A 115 10.07 -9.74 7.56
N SER A 116 10.73 -10.81 7.09
CA SER A 116 11.24 -10.89 5.71
C SER A 116 10.10 -10.82 4.69
N LYS A 117 9.02 -11.60 4.89
CA LYS A 117 7.83 -11.52 4.03
C LYS A 117 7.20 -10.13 4.00
N LEU A 118 7.10 -9.49 5.17
CA LEU A 118 6.60 -8.13 5.27
C LEU A 118 7.45 -7.16 4.45
N SER A 119 8.78 -7.25 4.54
CA SER A 119 9.70 -6.43 3.75
C SER A 119 9.51 -6.63 2.24
N THR A 120 9.41 -7.89 1.79
CA THR A 120 9.18 -8.20 0.37
C THR A 120 7.86 -7.65 -0.14
N PHE A 121 6.75 -7.90 0.58
CA PHE A 121 5.44 -7.41 0.17
C PHE A 121 5.36 -5.88 0.19
N SER A 122 6.01 -5.25 1.15
CA SER A 122 6.11 -3.78 1.23
C SER A 122 6.92 -3.20 0.08
N GLY A 123 8.01 -3.86 -0.33
CA GLY A 123 8.81 -3.46 -1.47
C GLY A 123 8.02 -3.54 -2.78
N VAL A 124 7.26 -4.62 -2.99
CA VAL A 124 6.39 -4.75 -4.16
C VAL A 124 5.27 -3.71 -4.13
N ALA A 125 4.63 -3.48 -2.99
CA ALA A 125 3.61 -2.43 -2.86
C ALA A 125 4.18 -1.04 -3.17
N SER A 126 5.38 -0.72 -2.64
CA SER A 126 6.10 0.52 -2.94
C SER A 126 6.36 0.68 -4.44
N LEU A 127 6.82 -0.37 -5.11
CA LEU A 127 7.07 -0.35 -6.55
C LEU A 127 5.77 -0.11 -7.34
N LEU A 128 4.67 -0.78 -6.97
CA LEU A 128 3.36 -0.56 -7.59
C LEU A 128 2.89 0.88 -7.42
N VAL A 129 3.05 1.47 -6.22
CA VAL A 129 2.70 2.89 -5.99
C VAL A 129 3.57 3.81 -6.85
N LEU A 130 4.88 3.54 -6.96
CA LEU A 130 5.78 4.34 -7.78
C LEU A 130 5.38 4.31 -9.26
N VAL A 131 5.10 3.12 -9.80
CA VAL A 131 4.63 2.96 -11.19
C VAL A 131 3.29 3.67 -11.40
N LEU A 132 2.35 3.54 -10.45
CA LEU A 132 1.08 4.26 -10.49
C LEU A 132 1.28 5.78 -10.57
N LEU A 133 2.16 6.35 -9.74
CA LEU A 133 2.44 7.79 -9.77
C LEU A 133 3.03 8.25 -11.11
N ILE A 134 3.95 7.46 -11.68
CA ILE A 134 4.52 7.74 -13.00
C ILE A 134 3.42 7.76 -14.07
N LEU A 135 2.54 6.76 -14.09
CA LEU A 135 1.45 6.69 -15.06
C LEU A 135 0.39 7.78 -14.87
N MET A 136 0.13 8.19 -13.62
CA MET A 136 -0.78 9.30 -13.32
C MET A 136 -0.27 10.65 -13.81
N TYR A 137 1.05 10.85 -13.78
CA TYR A 137 1.66 12.09 -14.28
C TYR A 137 1.91 12.04 -15.79
N TYR A 138 2.38 10.91 -16.30
CA TYR A 138 2.68 10.69 -17.71
C TYR A 138 1.65 9.78 -18.37
N SER A 139 0.41 10.26 -18.50
CA SER A 139 -0.70 9.46 -19.04
C SER A 139 -0.53 9.09 -20.51
N ASP A 140 0.29 9.82 -21.25
CA ASP A 140 0.44 9.67 -22.71
C ASP A 140 1.54 8.68 -23.13
N ILE A 141 2.22 8.03 -22.17
CA ILE A 141 3.26 7.03 -22.44
C ILE A 141 2.68 5.71 -23.00
N ILE A 142 1.39 5.45 -22.79
CA ILE A 142 0.67 4.23 -23.19
C ILE A 142 -0.54 4.59 -24.07
#